data_AF-A0A401U369-F1
#
_entry.id   AF-A0A401U369-F1
#
_cell.length_a   1.000
_cell.length_b   1.000
_cell.length_c   1.000
_cell.angle_alpha   90.00
_cell.angle_beta   90.00
_cell.angle_gamma   90.00
#
_symmetry.space_group_name_H-M   'P 1'
#
loop_
_entity.id
_entity.type
_entity.pdbx_description
1 polymer ?
#
loop_
_entity_poly.entity_id
_entity_poly.type
_entity_poly.pdbx_seq_one_letter_code
_entity_poly.pdbx_strand_id
1 'polypeptide(L)' 'MTRKEPAPETARIRTVEPVRDPLREQQRRCQQLGQTAGNDAGCLRVWAETRDRFLGRAPTPA' A
#
# COMPACT_ATOMS: atom_id res chain seq x y z
N MET A 1 6.83 -55.06 -6.45
CA MET A 1 6.40 -53.83 -7.15
C MET A 1 6.38 -52.68 -6.15
N THR A 2 7.48 -51.95 -5.99
CA THR A 2 7.50 -50.78 -5.09
C THR A 2 7.02 -49.57 -5.87
N ARG A 3 5.86 -49.03 -5.51
CA ARG A 3 5.34 -47.77 -6.03
C ARG A 3 6.14 -46.63 -5.41
N LYS A 4 6.83 -45.85 -6.25
CA LYS A 4 7.51 -44.61 -5.83
C LYS A 4 6.48 -43.49 -5.80
N GLU A 5 6.13 -43.03 -4.60
CA GLU A 5 5.27 -41.87 -4.42
C GLU A 5 6.04 -40.59 -4.81
N PRO A 6 5.50 -39.73 -5.69
CA PRO A 6 6.16 -38.48 -6.03
C PRO A 6 6.10 -37.53 -4.82
N ALA A 7 7.23 -36.90 -4.50
CA ALA A 7 7.34 -35.92 -3.44
C ALA A 7 6.34 -34.77 -3.68
N PRO A 8 5.74 -34.21 -2.61
CA PRO A 8 4.77 -33.13 -2.76
C PRO A 8 5.46 -31.96 -3.46
N GLU A 9 4.93 -31.57 -4.61
CA GLU A 9 5.36 -30.39 -5.33
C GLU A 9 5.11 -29.19 -4.42
N THR A 10 6.18 -28.67 -3.83
CA THR A 10 6.13 -27.51 -2.96
C THR A 10 5.49 -26.39 -3.75
N ALA A 11 4.24 -26.06 -3.39
CA ALA A 11 3.52 -24.96 -3.98
C ALA A 11 4.42 -23.73 -3.91
N ARG A 12 4.98 -23.33 -5.06
CA ARG A 12 5.84 -22.15 -5.16
C ARG A 12 4.98 -20.98 -4.70
N ILE A 13 5.22 -20.49 -3.49
CA ILE A 13 4.57 -19.29 -2.98
C ILE A 13 4.96 -18.19 -3.96
N ARG A 14 4.00 -17.78 -4.80
CA ARG A 14 4.21 -16.63 -5.70
C ARG A 14 4.37 -15.43 -4.78
N THR A 15 5.58 -14.88 -4.72
CA THR A 15 5.83 -13.59 -4.10
C THR A 15 5.07 -12.56 -4.92
N VAL A 16 3.88 -12.18 -4.48
CA VAL A 16 3.15 -11.06 -5.08
C VAL A 16 3.94 -9.82 -4.70
N GLU A 17 4.57 -9.19 -5.70
CA GLU A 17 5.23 -7.92 -5.48
C GLU A 17 4.16 -6.93 -5.00
N PRO A 18 4.27 -6.39 -3.78
CA PRO A 18 3.23 -5.51 -3.26
C PRO A 18 3.21 -4.27 -4.15
N VAL A 19 2.07 -4.02 -4.79
CA VAL A 19 1.82 -2.78 -5.53
C VAL A 19 2.16 -1.64 -4.58
N ARG A 20 3.28 -0.95 -4.84
CA ARG A 20 3.70 0.17 -4.00
C ARG A 20 2.77 1.32 -4.31
N ASP A 21 1.84 1.57 -3.39
CA ASP A 21 1.00 2.75 -3.46
C ASP A 21 1.88 4.01 -3.48
N PRO A 22 1.84 4.84 -4.54
CA PRO A 22 2.61 6.09 -4.60
C PRO A 22 2.30 7.03 -3.41
N LEU A 23 1.13 6.90 -2.80
CA LEU A 23 0.71 7.69 -1.66
C LEU A 23 1.52 7.35 -0.39
N ARG A 24 2.10 6.14 -0.28
CA ARG A 24 2.87 5.73 0.91
C ARG A 24 4.11 6.56 1.14
N GLU A 25 4.82 6.96 0.09
CA GLU A 25 6.04 7.75 0.23
C GLU A 25 5.72 9.15 0.74
N GLN A 26 4.69 9.77 0.16
CA GLN A 26 4.23 11.09 0.59
C GLN A 26 3.67 11.07 2.01
N GLN A 27 2.92 10.01 2.39
CA GLN A 27 2.48 9.82 3.77
C GLN A 27 3.66 9.73 4.74
N ARG A 28 4.75 9.02 4.39
CA ARG A 28 5.95 8.95 5.25
C ARG A 28 6.63 10.30 5.39
N ARG A 29 6.73 11.08 4.31
CA ARG A 29 7.29 12.43 4.36
C ARG A 29 6.46 13.33 5.29
N CYS A 30 5.14 13.31 5.17
CA CYS A 30 4.25 14.09 6.04
C CYS A 30 4.31 13.65 7.51
N GLN A 31 4.48 12.36 7.77
CA GLN A 31 4.70 11.86 9.14
C GLN A 31 6.01 12.37 9.74
N GLN A 32 7.09 12.43 8.96
CA GLN A 32 8.39 12.96 9.43
C GLN A 32 8.34 14.45 9.75
N LEU A 33 7.48 15.22 9.07
CA LEU A 33 7.23 16.64 9.37
C LEU A 33 6.46 16.85 10.69
N GLY A 34 5.76 15.82 11.18
CA GLY A 34 5.00 15.89 12.42
C GLY A 34 3.93 16.99 12.38
N GLN A 35 3.85 17.79 13.44
CA GLN A 35 2.84 18.84 13.57
C GLN A 35 2.90 19.89 12.44
N THR A 36 4.09 20.18 11.89
CA THR A 36 4.26 21.14 10.78
C THR A 36 3.47 20.73 9.53
N ALA A 37 3.26 19.43 9.31
CA ALA A 37 2.45 18.94 8.20
C ALA A 37 1.00 19.43 8.24
N GLY A 38 0.48 19.81 9.42
CA GLY A 38 -0.87 20.37 9.57
C GLY A 38 -1.08 21.71 8.84
N ASN A 39 0.00 22.43 8.54
CA ASN A 39 -0.04 23.68 7.78
C ASN A 39 0.43 23.50 6.32
N ASP A 40 0.84 22.30 5.91
CA ASP A 40 1.33 22.02 4.57
C ASP A 40 0.19 21.54 3.66
N ALA A 41 -0.14 22.33 2.64
CA ALA A 41 -1.23 22.03 1.71
C ALA A 41 -1.02 20.71 0.95
N GLY A 42 0.24 20.30 0.73
CA GLY A 42 0.58 19.01 0.14
C GLY A 42 0.20 17.86 1.06
N CYS A 43 0.55 17.94 2.33
CA CYS A 43 0.21 16.93 3.33
C CYS A 43 -1.29 16.84 3.60
N LEU A 44 -2.00 17.96 3.63
CA LEU A 44 -3.46 17.97 3.73
C LEU A 44 -4.12 17.20 2.58
N ARG A 45 -3.62 17.36 1.35
CA ARG A 45 -4.13 16.62 0.18
C ARG A 45 -3.85 15.12 0.28
N VAL A 46 -2.64 14.74 0.69
CA VAL A 46 -2.24 13.34 0.85
C VAL A 46 -3.15 12.63 1.87
N TRP A 47 -3.46 13.28 2.99
CA TRP A 47 -4.37 12.71 3.98
C TRP A 47 -5.81 12.63 3.49
N ALA A 48 -6.31 13.64 2.78
CA ALA A 48 -7.64 13.60 2.19
C ALA A 48 -7.76 12.42 1.21
N GLU A 49 -6.79 12.24 0.32
CA GLU A 49 -6.76 11.14 -0.64
C GLU A 49 -6.63 9.77 0.06
N THR A 50 -5.78 9.68 1.09
CA THR A 50 -5.60 8.43 1.87
C THR A 50 -6.91 8.04 2.56
N ARG A 51 -7.58 9.03 3.17
CA ARG A 51 -8.88 8.84 3.82
C ARG A 51 -9.94 8.41 2.82
N ASP A 52 -10.00 9.06 1.67
CA ASP A 52 -11.02 8.77 0.66
C ASP A 52 -10.84 7.34 0.11
N ARG A 53 -9.60 6.92 -0.18
CA ARG A 53 -9.30 5.53 -0.56
C ARG A 53 -9.67 4.52 0.53
N PHE A 54 -9.35 4.83 1.80
CA PHE A 54 -9.70 3.96 2.93
C PHE A 54 -11.21 3.81 3.09
N LEU A 55 -11.96 4.89 2.88
CA LEU A 55 -13.42 4.89 2.93
C LEU A 55 -14.08 4.37 1.65
N GLY A 56 -13.30 3.95 0.63
CA GLY A 56 -13.82 3.51 -0.66
C GLY A 56 -14.51 4.61 -1.46
N ARG A 57 -14.23 5.89 -1.15
CA ARG A 57 -14.73 7.03 -1.92
C ARG A 57 -13.86 7.17 -3.17
N ALA A 58 -14.49 7.21 -4.34
CA ALA A 58 -13.79 7.54 -5.57
C ALA A 58 -13.14 8.93 -5.41
N PRO A 59 -11.89 9.14 -5.85
CA PRO A 59 -11.28 10.44 -5.80
C PRO A 59 -12.16 11.42 -6.57
N THR A 60 -12.64 12.46 -5.90
CA THR A 60 -13.35 13.54 -6.58
C THR A 60 -12.33 14.23 -7.48
N PRO A 61 -12.55 14.31 -8.81
CA PRO A 61 -11.63 15.03 -9.68
C PRO A 61 -11.56 16.50 -9.24
N ALA A 62 -10.35 17.05 -9.24
CA ALA A 62 -10.04 18.42 -8.83
C ALA A 62 -10.46 19.46 -9.86
#